data_AF-A0A497KXY6-F1
#
_entry.id   AF-A0A497KXY6-F1
#
_cell.length_a   1.000
_cell.length_b   1.000
_cell.length_c   1.000
_cell.angle_alpha   90.00
_cell.angle_beta   90.00
_cell.angle_gamma   90.00
#
_symmetry.space_group_name_H-M   'P 1'
#
loop_
_entity.id
_entity.type
_entity.pdbx_description
1 polymer ?
#
loop_
_entity_poly.entity_id
_entity_poly.type
_entity_poly.pdbx_seq_one_letter_code
_entity_poly.pdbx_strand_id
1 'polypeptide(L)'
;MLEEPWIRFLIAALLMLSLGTGLTLLSMRASPRELHNQGDAVLRPGEEIVLDPPEEADLLAVEEAYLLLSSNTTAFLNVSSSNSHEVVEVGPSGGARVELGPELPILVVRLLNATGPQAGISYDYVVRGRSYELAWVSLPGAILATAGVGLLFIAIVEKMFLGEGDLGRETFK
;
A
#
# COMPACT_ATOMS: atom_id res chain seq x y z
N MET A 1 41.03 5.68 -28.84
CA MET A 1 41.36 4.88 -27.64
C MET A 1 40.14 4.84 -26.73
N LEU A 2 39.28 3.84 -26.90
CA LEU A 2 38.46 3.28 -25.84
C LEU A 2 38.84 1.81 -25.92
N GLU A 3 39.97 1.51 -25.30
CA GLU A 3 40.62 0.21 -25.32
C GLU A 3 39.73 -0.80 -24.60
N GLU A 4 39.57 -1.95 -25.24
CA GLU A 4 38.89 -3.16 -24.79
C GLU A 4 37.34 -3.14 -24.71
N PRO A 5 36.64 -3.89 -25.59
CA PRO A 5 35.17 -3.93 -25.64
C PRO A 5 34.49 -4.36 -24.33
N TRP A 6 35.14 -5.18 -23.51
CA TRP A 6 34.63 -5.62 -22.21
C TRP A 6 34.38 -4.46 -21.23
N ILE A 7 35.10 -3.34 -21.33
CA ILE A 7 34.90 -2.17 -20.47
C ILE A 7 33.51 -1.55 -20.71
N ARG A 8 33.03 -1.55 -21.96
CA ARG A 8 31.69 -1.02 -22.29
C ARG A 8 30.59 -1.89 -21.68
N PHE A 9 30.75 -3.21 -21.76
CA PHE A 9 29.84 -4.17 -21.13
C PHE A 9 29.85 -4.04 -19.61
N LEU A 10 31.03 -3.85 -19.01
CA LEU A 10 31.16 -3.63 -17.57
C LEU A 10 30.45 -2.35 -17.11
N ILE A 11 30.65 -1.23 -17.81
CA ILE A 11 29.98 0.04 -17.46
C ILE A 11 28.46 -0.10 -17.60
N ALA A 12 27.98 -0.69 -18.69
CA ALA A 12 26.55 -0.92 -18.90
C ALA A 12 25.95 -1.85 -17.83
N ALA A 13 26.67 -2.91 -17.46
CA ALA A 13 26.28 -3.83 -16.40
C ALA A 13 26.12 -3.11 -15.05
N LEU A 14 27.10 -2.28 -14.67
CA LEU A 14 27.08 -1.52 -13.41
C LEU A 14 25.93 -0.49 -13.38
N LEU A 15 25.67 0.18 -14.50
CA LEU A 15 24.53 1.10 -14.60
C LEU A 15 23.20 0.37 -14.46
N MET A 16 23.01 -0.74 -15.18
CA MET A 16 21.79 -1.54 -15.09
C MET A 16 21.58 -2.13 -13.69
N LEU A 17 22.64 -2.63 -13.06
CA LEU A 17 22.60 -3.15 -11.69
C LEU A 17 22.21 -2.06 -10.68
N SER A 18 22.85 -0.90 -10.73
CA SER A 18 22.59 0.19 -9.80
C SER A 18 21.17 0.75 -9.96
N LEU A 19 20.71 0.98 -11.19
CA LEU A 19 19.35 1.43 -11.49
C LEU A 19 18.31 0.38 -11.09
N GLY A 20 18.52 -0.89 -11.46
CA GLY A 20 17.59 -1.97 -11.13
C GLY A 20 17.45 -2.19 -9.62
N THR A 21 18.57 -2.17 -8.90
CA THR A 21 18.57 -2.28 -7.43
C THR A 21 17.90 -1.07 -6.79
N GLY A 22 18.18 0.14 -7.27
CA GLY A 22 17.55 1.38 -6.77
C GLY A 22 16.04 1.38 -6.96
N LEU A 23 15.55 0.98 -8.15
CA LEU A 23 14.12 0.84 -8.45
C LEU A 23 13.45 -0.22 -7.56
N THR A 24 14.12 -1.35 -7.34
CA THR A 24 13.62 -2.40 -6.45
C THR A 24 13.53 -1.91 -5.00
N LEU A 25 14.55 -1.21 -4.50
CA LEU A 25 14.51 -0.61 -3.16
C LEU A 25 13.39 0.42 -3.01
N LEU A 26 13.18 1.25 -4.03
CA LEU A 26 12.07 2.22 -4.05
C LEU A 26 10.71 1.52 -4.04
N SER A 27 10.57 0.40 -4.73
CA SER A 27 9.32 -0.37 -4.75
C SER A 27 8.94 -0.97 -3.39
N MET A 28 9.94 -1.21 -2.53
CA MET A 28 9.76 -1.72 -1.17
C MET A 28 9.59 -0.62 -0.12
N ARG A 29 9.50 0.65 -0.53
CA ARG A 29 9.30 1.75 0.40
C ARG A 29 7.82 1.83 0.79
N ALA A 30 7.52 1.49 2.03
CA ALA A 30 6.18 1.62 2.57
C ALA A 30 5.83 3.11 2.75
N SER A 31 4.66 3.51 2.24
CA SER A 31 4.07 4.83 2.47
C SER A 31 2.85 4.70 3.40
N PRO A 32 2.63 5.70 4.28
CA PRO A 32 1.38 5.78 5.03
C PRO A 32 0.23 6.05 4.06
N ARG A 33 -0.88 5.35 4.24
CA ARG A 33 -2.10 5.55 3.46
C ARG A 33 -3.30 5.55 4.40
N GLU A 34 -4.20 6.48 4.12
CA GLU A 34 -5.47 6.64 4.82
C GLU A 34 -6.59 6.44 3.80
N LEU A 35 -7.49 5.52 4.11
CA LEU A 35 -8.64 5.16 3.30
C LEU A 35 -9.90 5.58 4.04
N HIS A 36 -10.87 6.09 3.29
CA HIS A 36 -12.12 6.62 3.82
C HIS A 36 -13.29 5.99 3.08
N ASN A 37 -14.31 5.56 3.81
CA ASN A 37 -15.63 5.30 3.29
C ASN A 37 -16.62 6.23 3.99
N GLN A 38 -17.01 7.29 3.28
CA GLN A 38 -17.83 8.37 3.80
C GLN A 38 -19.22 8.34 3.18
N GLY A 39 -20.22 8.69 3.98
CA GLY A 39 -21.57 8.86 3.47
C GLY A 39 -22.52 9.44 4.49
N ASP A 40 -23.72 9.71 4.00
CA ASP A 40 -24.82 10.24 4.78
C ASP A 40 -26.03 9.33 4.64
N ALA A 41 -26.73 9.10 5.75
CA ALA A 41 -27.94 8.30 5.79
C ALA A 41 -28.99 9.00 6.67
N VAL A 42 -30.24 8.96 6.23
CA VAL A 42 -31.37 9.37 7.06
C VAL A 42 -32.04 8.12 7.59
N LEU A 43 -31.99 7.93 8.90
CA LEU A 43 -32.53 6.74 9.57
C LEU A 43 -33.74 7.11 10.43
N ARG A 44 -34.73 6.22 10.44
CA ARG A 44 -35.83 6.21 11.41
C ARG A 44 -35.52 5.21 12.53
N PRO A 45 -36.13 5.36 13.72
CA PRO A 45 -35.92 4.41 14.81
C PRO A 45 -36.24 2.96 14.35
N GLY A 46 -35.28 2.06 14.54
CA GLY A 46 -35.33 0.67 14.10
C GLY A 46 -34.72 0.40 12.71
N GLU A 47 -34.46 1.44 11.90
CA GLU A 47 -33.75 1.29 10.63
C GLU A 47 -32.24 1.15 10.85
N GLU A 48 -31.61 0.47 9.90
CA GLU A 48 -30.18 0.18 9.92
C GLU A 48 -29.53 0.47 8.59
N ILE A 49 -28.24 0.78 8.67
CA ILE A 49 -27.33 0.95 7.55
C ILE A 49 -26.17 -0.03 7.73
N VAL A 50 -25.81 -0.69 6.63
CA VAL A 50 -24.64 -1.55 6.55
C VAL A 50 -23.50 -0.73 5.96
N LEU A 51 -22.35 -0.76 6.62
CA LEU A 51 -21.13 -0.05 6.24
C LEU A 51 -20.05 -1.09 5.95
N ASP A 52 -19.66 -1.17 4.69
CA ASP A 52 -18.52 -1.98 4.27
C ASP A 52 -17.20 -1.23 4.54
N PRO A 53 -16.09 -1.95 4.82
CA PRO A 53 -14.78 -1.32 4.87
C PRO A 53 -14.42 -0.71 3.50
N PRO A 54 -13.50 0.28 3.46
CA PRO A 54 -13.09 0.93 2.20
C PRO A 54 -12.57 -0.07 1.15
N GLU A 55 -13.02 0.07 -0.11
CA GLU A 55 -12.82 -0.91 -1.21
C GLU A 55 -11.35 -1.15 -1.64
N GLU A 56 -10.38 -0.36 -1.16
CA GLU A 56 -8.98 -0.38 -1.63
C GLU A 56 -7.97 -0.87 -0.58
N ALA A 57 -8.32 -1.90 0.20
CA ALA A 57 -7.44 -2.44 1.24
C ALA A 57 -6.23 -3.25 0.71
N ASP A 58 -5.45 -2.70 -0.24
CA ASP A 58 -4.07 -3.12 -0.54
C ASP A 58 -3.09 -2.66 0.57
N LEU A 59 -3.56 -2.70 1.83
CA LEU A 59 -2.79 -2.35 3.00
C LEU A 59 -2.02 -3.60 3.44
N LEU A 60 -0.70 -3.44 3.60
CA LEU A 60 0.18 -4.47 4.13
C LEU A 60 -0.13 -4.77 5.59
N ALA A 61 -0.44 -3.71 6.33
CA ALA A 61 -0.78 -3.74 7.74
C ALA A 61 -1.71 -2.57 8.04
N VAL A 62 -2.77 -2.87 8.79
CA VAL A 62 -3.64 -1.86 9.40
C VAL A 62 -2.98 -1.41 10.69
N GLU A 63 -2.69 -0.12 10.81
CA GLU A 63 -2.17 0.48 12.04
C GLU A 63 -3.32 0.92 12.95
N GLU A 64 -4.39 1.45 12.35
CA GLU A 64 -5.53 2.01 13.07
C GLU A 64 -6.78 1.93 12.19
N ALA A 65 -7.92 1.56 12.77
CA ALA A 65 -9.22 1.61 12.11
C ALA A 65 -10.24 2.20 13.08
N TYR A 66 -11.11 3.08 12.59
CA TYR A 66 -12.16 3.66 13.41
C TYR A 66 -13.33 4.14 12.55
N LEU A 67 -14.50 4.19 13.18
CA LEU A 67 -15.69 4.79 12.61
C LEU A 67 -15.96 6.12 13.32
N LEU A 68 -16.06 7.19 12.55
CA LEU A 68 -16.58 8.47 13.02
C LEU A 68 -18.06 8.55 12.68
N LEU A 69 -18.87 8.92 13.67
CA LEU A 69 -20.30 9.13 13.52
C LEU A 69 -20.65 10.53 13.99
N SER A 70 -21.47 11.23 13.21
CA SER A 70 -22.06 12.50 13.62
C SER A 70 -23.53 12.53 13.20
N SER A 71 -24.31 13.37 13.89
CA SER A 71 -25.75 13.44 13.66
C SER A 71 -26.24 14.87 13.75
N ASN A 72 -27.23 15.21 12.95
CA ASN A 72 -27.88 16.52 13.01
C ASN A 72 -28.77 16.71 14.26
N THR A 73 -29.10 15.63 14.97
CA THR A 73 -29.91 15.59 16.19
C THR A 73 -29.28 14.63 17.20
N THR A 74 -29.63 14.73 18.48
CA THR A 74 -29.19 13.73 19.45
C THR A 74 -29.86 12.39 19.14
N ALA A 75 -29.02 11.39 18.84
CA ALA A 75 -29.39 10.05 18.42
C ALA A 75 -28.55 9.00 19.14
N PHE A 76 -29.20 7.89 19.50
CA PHE A 76 -28.57 6.70 20.07
C PHE A 76 -28.44 5.64 19.00
N LEU A 77 -27.21 5.33 18.62
CA LEU A 77 -26.89 4.36 17.58
C LEU A 77 -26.33 3.10 18.23
N ASN A 78 -26.79 1.94 17.77
CA ASN A 78 -26.14 0.67 18.06
C ASN A 78 -25.21 0.34 16.88
N VAL A 79 -23.91 0.36 17.14
CA VAL A 79 -22.88 -0.05 16.19
C VAL A 79 -22.54 -1.51 16.49
N SER A 80 -22.77 -2.37 15.51
CA SER A 80 -22.53 -3.80 15.65
C SER A 80 -21.55 -4.29 14.59
N SER A 81 -20.62 -5.12 15.03
CA SER A 81 -19.78 -5.96 14.18
C SER A 81 -20.08 -7.44 14.47
N SER A 82 -19.50 -8.34 13.70
CA SER A 82 -19.60 -9.79 13.89
C SER A 82 -19.37 -10.25 15.34
N ASN A 83 -18.51 -9.55 16.09
CA ASN A 83 -18.06 -9.95 17.43
C ASN A 83 -18.27 -8.89 18.51
N SER A 84 -18.78 -7.69 18.17
CA SER A 84 -18.92 -6.58 19.11
C SER A 84 -20.21 -5.80 18.90
N HIS A 85 -20.76 -5.26 19.98
CA HIS A 85 -21.91 -4.36 19.94
C HIS A 85 -21.63 -3.20 20.90
N GLU A 86 -21.76 -1.98 20.41
CA GLU A 86 -21.53 -0.77 21.18
C GLU A 86 -22.65 0.23 20.93
N VAL A 87 -23.23 0.75 22.01
CA VAL A 87 -24.27 1.78 21.92
C VAL A 87 -23.61 3.13 22.16
N VAL A 88 -23.81 4.03 21.21
CA VAL A 88 -23.11 5.30 21.14
C VAL A 88 -24.11 6.43 21.00
N GLU A 89 -23.93 7.48 21.78
CA GLU A 89 -24.70 8.73 21.65
C GLU A 89 -23.95 9.68 20.72
N VAL A 90 -24.64 10.16 19.69
CA VAL A 90 -24.14 11.15 18.75
C VAL A 90 -25.08 12.34 18.69
N GLY A 91 -24.54 13.54 18.53
CA GLY A 91 -25.34 14.76 18.50
C GLY A 91 -24.77 15.85 17.60
N PRO A 92 -25.50 16.97 17.45
CA PRO A 92 -25.11 18.06 16.55
C PRO A 92 -23.85 18.81 16.99
N SER A 93 -23.50 18.75 18.27
CA SER A 93 -22.33 19.40 18.85
C SER A 93 -21.15 18.47 19.09
N GLY A 94 -21.28 17.17 18.80
CA GLY A 94 -20.26 16.16 19.09
C GLY A 94 -20.43 14.90 18.27
N GLY A 95 -19.37 14.51 17.57
CA GLY A 95 -19.27 13.20 16.95
C GLY A 95 -18.79 12.16 17.94
N ALA A 96 -19.08 10.90 17.65
CA ALA A 96 -18.53 9.77 18.36
C ALA A 96 -17.51 9.03 17.49
N ARG A 97 -16.50 8.48 18.15
CA ARG A 97 -15.46 7.68 17.53
C ARG A 97 -15.53 6.28 18.12
N VAL A 98 -15.75 5.30 17.26
CA VAL A 98 -15.73 3.88 17.62
C VAL A 98 -14.45 3.29 17.08
N GLU A 99 -13.60 2.78 17.98
CA GLU A 99 -12.37 2.10 17.57
C GLU A 99 -12.69 0.72 17.01
N LEU A 100 -12.10 0.41 15.87
CA LEU A 100 -12.28 -0.85 15.18
C LEU A 100 -10.98 -1.65 15.29
N GLY A 101 -11.13 -2.95 15.54
CA GLY A 101 -9.99 -3.86 15.53
C GLY A 101 -9.35 -3.98 14.14
N PRO A 102 -8.22 -4.67 14.03
CA PRO A 102 -7.48 -4.84 12.78
C PRO A 102 -8.20 -5.69 11.72
N GLU A 103 -9.29 -6.37 12.09
CA GLU A 103 -10.01 -7.31 11.22
C GLU A 103 -10.91 -6.64 10.16
N LEU A 104 -11.02 -5.31 10.19
CA LEU A 104 -11.83 -4.51 9.25
C LEU A 104 -13.24 -5.08 9.00
N PRO A 105 -14.06 -5.23 10.07
CA PRO A 105 -15.35 -5.88 9.95
C PRO A 105 -16.35 -5.03 9.17
N ILE A 106 -17.33 -5.70 8.54
CA ILE A 106 -18.56 -5.07 8.09
C ILE A 106 -19.32 -4.60 9.34
N LEU A 107 -19.76 -3.34 9.33
CA LEU A 107 -20.48 -2.74 10.44
C LEU A 107 -21.96 -2.59 10.10
N VAL A 108 -22.81 -2.87 11.08
CA VAL A 108 -24.24 -2.57 11.00
C VAL A 108 -24.56 -1.53 12.06
N VAL A 109 -24.97 -0.34 11.61
CA VAL A 109 -25.34 0.77 12.46
C VAL A 109 -26.86 0.89 12.46
N ARG A 110 -27.48 0.68 13.61
CA ARG A 110 -28.93 0.76 13.79
C ARG A 110 -29.31 1.96 14.65
N LEU A 111 -30.30 2.72 14.22
CA LEU A 111 -30.85 3.80 15.04
C LEU A 111 -31.79 3.24 16.10
N LEU A 112 -31.45 3.40 17.38
CA LEU A 112 -32.30 2.98 18.50
C LEU A 112 -33.34 4.04 18.82
N ASN A 113 -32.90 5.29 19.00
CA ASN A 113 -33.76 6.40 19.36
C ASN A 113 -33.15 7.73 18.89
N ALA A 114 -33.99 8.71 18.60
CA ALA A 114 -33.58 10.06 18.26
C ALA A 114 -34.53 11.09 18.87
N THR A 115 -34.05 12.30 19.08
CA THR A 115 -34.88 13.41 19.59
C THR A 115 -35.98 13.81 18.60
N GLY A 116 -35.81 13.50 17.31
CA GLY A 116 -36.79 13.69 16.24
C GLY A 116 -37.32 12.38 15.64
N PRO A 117 -38.28 12.46 14.69
CA PRO A 117 -38.86 11.29 14.03
C PRO A 117 -37.85 10.56 13.11
N GLN A 118 -36.77 11.23 12.73
CA GLN A 118 -35.66 10.72 11.93
C GLN A 118 -34.38 11.45 12.32
N ALA A 119 -33.23 10.80 12.13
CA ALA A 119 -31.92 11.39 12.34
C ALA A 119 -31.11 11.31 11.03
N GLY A 120 -30.46 12.42 10.67
CA GLY A 120 -29.47 12.44 9.59
C GLY A 120 -28.11 12.09 10.19
N ILE A 121 -27.62 10.90 9.86
CA ILE A 121 -26.35 10.35 10.34
C ILE A 121 -25.32 10.50 9.23
N SER A 122 -24.22 11.18 9.55
CA SER A 122 -23.04 11.23 8.68
C SER A 122 -21.97 10.33 9.28
N TYR A 123 -21.33 9.52 8.45
CA TYR A 123 -20.31 8.56 8.86
C TYR A 123 -19.04 8.69 8.03
N ASP A 124 -17.90 8.39 8.66
CA ASP A 124 -16.62 8.20 8.00
C ASP A 124 -15.94 6.97 8.60
N TYR A 125 -15.90 5.88 7.83
CA TYR A 125 -15.10 4.71 8.17
C TYR A 125 -13.68 4.93 7.65
N VAL A 126 -12.78 5.22 8.59
CA VAL A 126 -11.37 5.46 8.32
C VAL A 126 -10.54 4.23 8.62
N VAL A 127 -9.66 3.89 7.68
CA VAL A 127 -8.64 2.85 7.84
C VAL A 127 -7.27 3.45 7.52
N ARG A 128 -6.36 3.40 8.49
CA ARG A 128 -4.98 3.84 8.35
C ARG A 128 -4.04 2.66 8.35
N GLY A 129 -3.11 2.65 7.42
CA GLY A 129 -2.13 1.61 7.33
C GLY A 129 -0.98 1.98 6.42
N ARG A 130 -0.27 0.94 5.97
CA ARG A 130 0.85 1.09 5.03
C ARG A 130 0.58 0.37 3.73
N SER A 131 0.99 0.98 2.63
CA SER A 131 0.94 0.37 1.30
C SER A 131 2.28 0.53 0.57
N TYR A 132 2.48 -0.26 -0.49
CA TYR A 132 3.60 -0.09 -1.42
C TYR A 132 3.09 0.55 -2.72
N GLU A 133 2.96 1.87 -2.74
CA GLU A 133 2.49 2.61 -3.93
C GLU A 133 3.33 2.35 -5.18
N LEU A 134 4.63 2.11 -4.99
CA LEU A 134 5.59 1.87 -6.07
C LEU A 134 5.89 0.38 -6.28
N ALA A 135 5.08 -0.54 -5.74
CA ALA A 135 5.28 -1.98 -5.90
C ALA A 135 5.39 -2.39 -7.37
N TRP A 136 4.65 -1.72 -8.26
CA TRP A 136 4.67 -1.99 -9.71
C TRP A 136 6.05 -1.74 -10.35
N VAL A 137 6.90 -0.91 -9.74
CA VAL A 137 8.26 -0.60 -10.20
C VAL A 137 9.26 -1.75 -9.91
N SER A 138 8.90 -2.68 -9.03
CA SER A 138 9.73 -3.84 -8.69
C SER A 138 10.06 -4.71 -9.91
N LEU A 139 9.10 -4.92 -10.81
CA LEU A 139 9.25 -5.77 -11.98
C LEU A 139 10.25 -5.17 -13.01
N PRO A 140 10.11 -3.91 -13.45
CA PRO A 140 11.14 -3.24 -14.23
C PRO A 140 12.52 -3.22 -13.55
N GLY A 141 12.55 -3.00 -12.23
CA GLY A 141 13.78 -3.00 -11.44
C GLY A 141 14.50 -4.35 -11.48
N ALA A 142 13.76 -5.45 -11.30
CA ALA A 142 14.29 -6.81 -11.34
C ALA A 142 14.83 -7.19 -12.74
N ILE A 143 14.14 -6.78 -13.81
CA ILE A 143 14.59 -7.00 -15.19
C ILE A 143 15.92 -6.29 -15.44
N LEU A 144 16.04 -5.02 -15.04
CA LEU A 144 17.27 -4.24 -15.16
C LEU A 144 18.42 -4.87 -14.36
N ALA A 145 18.17 -5.26 -13.11
CA ALA A 145 19.19 -5.89 -12.28
C ALA A 145 19.67 -7.21 -12.90
N THR A 146 18.75 -8.06 -13.37
CA THR A 146 19.08 -9.37 -13.97
C THR A 146 19.84 -9.20 -15.30
N ALA A 147 19.43 -8.26 -16.15
CA ALA A 147 20.15 -7.92 -17.36
C ALA A 147 21.57 -7.40 -17.05
N GLY A 148 21.71 -6.58 -16.00
CA GLY A 148 22.99 -6.10 -15.51
C GLY A 148 23.92 -7.23 -15.04
N VAL A 149 23.40 -8.21 -14.28
CA VAL A 149 24.16 -9.43 -13.91
C VAL A 149 24.60 -10.20 -15.16
N GLY A 150 23.72 -10.37 -16.15
CA GLY A 150 24.04 -11.05 -17.40
C GLY A 150 25.17 -10.37 -18.19
N LEU A 151 25.13 -9.05 -18.29
CA LEU A 151 26.20 -8.27 -18.92
C LEU A 151 27.51 -8.33 -18.15
N LEU A 152 27.45 -8.34 -16.81
CA LEU A 152 28.62 -8.48 -15.96
C LEU A 152 29.30 -9.83 -16.22
N PHE A 153 28.52 -10.90 -16.32
CA PHE A 153 29.02 -12.24 -16.63
C PHE A 153 29.72 -12.27 -18.00
N ILE A 154 29.10 -11.68 -19.05
CA ILE A 154 29.70 -11.59 -20.39
C ILE A 154 31.03 -10.83 -20.34
N ALA A 155 31.09 -9.68 -19.66
CA ALA A 155 32.31 -8.88 -19.54
C ALA A 155 33.45 -9.64 -18.86
N ILE A 156 33.14 -10.41 -17.81
CA ILE A 156 34.11 -11.24 -17.09
C ILE A 156 34.63 -12.37 -17.98
N VAL A 157 33.73 -13.08 -18.68
CA VAL A 157 34.10 -14.15 -19.62
C VAL A 157 34.97 -13.63 -20.75
N GLU A 158 34.60 -12.48 -21.34
CA GLU A 158 35.38 -11.83 -22.39
C GLU A 158 36.79 -11.48 -21.90
N LYS A 159 36.92 -10.89 -20.71
CA LYS A 159 38.21 -10.57 -20.11
C LYS A 159 39.08 -11.81 -19.84
N MET A 160 38.49 -12.89 -19.31
CA MET A 160 39.25 -14.10 -18.97
C MET A 160 39.67 -14.92 -20.20
N PHE A 161 38.77 -15.12 -21.17
CA PHE A 161 39.01 -16.07 -22.26
C PHE A 161 39.54 -15.43 -23.56
N LEU A 162 39.23 -14.15 -23.82
CA LEU A 162 39.71 -13.46 -25.03
C LEU A 162 40.97 -12.62 -24.76
N GLY A 163 41.24 -12.24 -23.50
CA GLY A 163 42.47 -11.56 -23.09
C GLY A 163 43.71 -12.47 -23.01
N GLU A 164 43.54 -13.78 -22.75
CA GLU A 164 44.64 -14.75 -22.75
C GLU A 164 45.17 -15.10 -24.16
N GLY A 165 44.43 -14.74 -25.22
CA GLY A 165 44.83 -14.98 -26.61
C GLY A 165 46.05 -14.19 -27.09
N ASP A 166 46.48 -13.16 -26.36
CA ASP A 166 47.66 -12.34 -26.72
C ASP A 166 48.96 -12.79 -26.03
N LEU A 167 48.89 -13.55 -24.94
CA LEU A 167 50.09 -14.06 -24.25
C LEU A 167 50.73 -15.29 -24.92
N GLY A 168 50.04 -15.91 -25.88
CA GLY A 168 50.54 -17.07 -26.64
C GLY A 168 51.32 -16.73 -27.92
N ARG A 169 51.41 -15.46 -28.32
CA ARG A 169 52.03 -15.04 -29.59
C ARG A 169 53.48 -14.55 -29.49
N GLU A 170 54.00 -14.30 -28.29
CA GLU A 170 55.37 -13.80 -28.12
C GLU A 170 56.43 -14.90 -27.88
N THR A 171 56.06 -16.18 -27.78
CA THR A 171 57.03 -17.27 -27.52
C THR A 171 57.48 -18.06 -28.74
N PHE A 172 57.09 -17.66 -29.96
CA PHE A 172 57.65 -18.21 -31.20
C PHE A 172 58.23 -17.10 -32.09
N LYS A 173 59.48 -16.72 -31.81
CA LYS A 173 60.42 -16.15 -32.77
C LYS A 173 61.81 -16.71 -32.51
#